data_AF-A0A7I7MP48-F1
#
_entry.id   AF-A0A7I7MP48-F1
#
_cell.length_a   1.000
_cell.length_b   1.000
_cell.length_c   1.000
_cell.angle_alpha   90.00
_cell.angle_beta   90.00
_cell.angle_gamma   90.00
#
_symmetry.space_group_name_H-M   'P 1'
#
loop_
_entity.id
_entity.type
_entity.pdbx_description
1 polymer ?
#
loop_
_entity_poly.entity_id
_entity_poly.type
_entity_poly.pdbx_seq_one_letter_code
_entity_poly.pdbx_strand_id
1 'polypeptide(L)'
;MTISVDLSSELQDWIQLAGLDIIQGSKTDDGRTVIWNKGGEICYFISVVDGYYVITSSQRMDAENFHFGTVSMAILERYLYGRFGGSVRSIYGLQRVRKPFFLPTNYKRAIVSPRLFLLVVNEMLFWMLLER
;
A
#
# COMPACT_ATOMS: atom_id res chain seq x y z
N MET A 1 23.22 8.96 2.27
CA MET A 1 22.20 9.07 1.22
C MET A 1 21.17 8.00 1.51
N THR A 2 19.93 8.39 1.77
CA THR A 2 18.81 7.45 1.88
C THR A 2 18.51 6.87 0.49
N ILE A 3 18.15 5.59 0.45
CA ILE A 3 17.76 4.93 -0.80
C ILE A 3 16.40 5.49 -1.18
N SER A 4 16.30 6.12 -2.35
CA SER A 4 15.02 6.62 -2.85
C SER A 4 14.11 5.45 -3.20
N VAL A 5 12.86 5.49 -2.75
CA VAL A 5 11.85 4.50 -3.13
C VAL A 5 10.88 5.14 -4.10
N ASP A 6 10.77 4.60 -5.31
CA ASP A 6 9.80 5.02 -6.32
C ASP A 6 8.82 3.87 -6.61
N LEU A 7 7.56 4.21 -6.85
CA LEU A 7 6.49 3.27 -7.23
C LEU A 7 6.35 3.20 -8.75
N SER A 8 5.91 2.04 -9.25
CA SER A 8 5.54 1.87 -10.65
C SER A 8 4.49 2.88 -11.11
N SER A 9 4.53 3.26 -12.39
CA SER A 9 3.56 4.21 -12.97
C SER A 9 2.12 3.72 -12.86
N GLU A 10 1.90 2.41 -13.03
CA GLU A 10 0.57 1.79 -12.89
C GLU A 10 0.00 1.98 -11.47
N LEU A 11 0.84 1.84 -10.44
CA LEU A 11 0.41 2.07 -9.07
C LEU A 11 0.19 3.56 -8.79
N GLN A 12 0.98 4.45 -9.40
CA GLN A 12 0.75 5.90 -9.31
C GLN A 12 -0.63 6.26 -9.85
N ASP A 13 -0.99 5.74 -11.03
CA ASP A 13 -2.32 5.94 -11.62
C ASP A 13 -3.43 5.40 -10.70
N TRP A 14 -3.24 4.22 -10.12
CA TRP A 14 -4.19 3.63 -9.16
C TRP A 14 -4.38 4.48 -7.90
N ILE A 15 -3.30 5.06 -7.37
CA ILE A 15 -3.34 5.96 -6.21
C ILE A 15 -4.10 7.24 -6.56
N GLN A 16 -3.89 7.80 -7.75
CA GLN A 16 -4.64 8.96 -8.22
C GLN A 16 -6.13 8.65 -8.38
N LEU A 17 -6.49 7.48 -8.93
CA LEU A 17 -7.88 7.01 -9.00
C LEU A 17 -8.53 6.85 -7.61
N ALA A 18 -7.73 6.63 -6.57
CA ALA A 18 -8.18 6.56 -5.19
C ALA A 18 -8.41 7.94 -4.55
N GLY A 19 -8.23 9.03 -5.29
CA GLY A 19 -8.37 10.41 -4.82
C GLY A 19 -7.22 10.86 -3.91
N LEU A 20 -6.04 10.25 -4.09
CA LEU A 20 -4.83 10.54 -3.33
C LEU A 20 -3.77 11.16 -4.23
N ASP A 21 -2.91 11.97 -3.62
CA ASP A 21 -1.74 12.55 -4.27
C ASP A 21 -0.49 11.76 -3.89
N ILE A 22 0.55 11.86 -4.71
CA ILE A 22 1.83 11.18 -4.50
C ILE A 22 3.02 12.05 -4.94
N ILE A 23 4.10 11.99 -4.17
CA ILE A 23 5.43 12.43 -4.58
C ILE A 23 6.39 11.25 -4.48
N GLN A 24 7.13 11.00 -5.56
CA GLN A 24 8.11 9.92 -5.64
C GLN A 24 9.33 10.22 -4.77
N GLY A 25 9.94 9.19 -4.19
CA GLY A 25 11.11 9.34 -3.34
C GLY A 25 12.28 10.02 -4.05
N SER A 26 12.47 9.75 -5.34
CA SER A 26 13.44 10.43 -6.21
C SER A 26 13.24 11.94 -6.35
N LYS A 27 12.07 12.46 -5.96
CA LYS A 27 11.70 13.88 -5.98
C LYS A 27 11.64 14.52 -4.59
N THR A 28 12.07 13.79 -3.56
CA THR A 28 12.08 14.27 -2.17
C THR A 28 13.51 14.37 -1.64
N ASP A 29 13.75 15.26 -0.69
CA ASP A 29 15.07 15.45 -0.09
C ASP A 29 15.50 14.27 0.81
N ASP A 30 14.52 13.56 1.41
CA ASP A 30 14.76 12.44 2.31
C ASP A 30 14.66 11.07 1.61
N GLY A 31 14.34 11.04 0.32
CA GLY A 31 14.22 9.83 -0.50
C GLY A 31 12.93 9.04 -0.27
N ARG A 32 12.00 9.52 0.57
CA ARG A 32 10.77 8.78 0.87
C ARG A 32 9.67 9.11 -0.14
N THR A 33 9.03 8.08 -0.70
CA THR A 33 7.76 8.32 -1.39
C THR A 33 6.71 8.72 -0.36
N VAL A 34 5.95 9.77 -0.64
CA VAL A 34 4.85 10.23 0.21
C VAL A 34 3.53 10.14 -0.55
N ILE A 35 2.51 9.57 0.09
CA ILE A 35 1.13 9.48 -0.43
C ILE A 35 0.22 10.14 0.58
N TRP A 36 -0.67 11.05 0.15
CA TRP A 36 -1.58 11.74 1.07
C TRP A 36 -2.98 11.91 0.50
N ASN A 37 -3.96 12.06 1.39
CA ASN A 37 -5.31 12.44 1.01
C ASN A 37 -5.44 13.97 0.87
N LYS A 38 -6.51 14.41 0.19
CA LYS A 38 -6.82 15.85 0.09
C LYS A 38 -6.86 16.49 1.48
N GLY A 39 -6.01 17.49 1.70
CA GLY A 39 -5.86 18.19 2.98
C GLY A 39 -4.82 17.61 3.94
N GLY A 40 -4.13 16.52 3.58
CA GLY A 40 -3.01 15.97 4.35
C GLY A 40 -3.42 15.42 5.72
N GLU A 41 -4.69 15.04 5.91
CA GLU A 41 -5.13 14.45 7.17
C GLU A 41 -4.48 13.10 7.43
N ILE A 42 -4.15 12.35 6.39
CA ILE A 42 -3.37 11.12 6.47
C ILE A 42 -2.28 11.16 5.42
N CYS A 43 -1.04 11.01 5.86
CA CYS A 43 0.14 10.88 5.02
C CYS A 43 0.79 9.52 5.26
N TYR A 44 1.08 8.78 4.19
CA TYR A 44 1.87 7.55 4.21
C TYR A 44 3.27 7.85 3.69
N PHE A 45 4.29 7.36 4.38
CA PHE A 45 5.68 7.50 3.99
C PHE A 45 6.27 6.13 3.70
N ILE A 46 7.00 6.02 2.59
CA ILE A 46 7.61 4.78 2.14
C ILE A 46 9.12 4.96 2.10
N SER A 47 9.84 4.11 2.82
CA SER A 47 11.29 4.19 2.97
C SER A 47 11.95 2.82 2.95
N VAL A 48 13.28 2.79 2.90
CA VAL A 48 14.07 1.58 3.17
C VAL A 48 14.72 1.71 4.54
N VAL A 49 14.44 0.77 5.43
CA VAL A 49 15.02 0.68 6.78
C VAL A 49 15.59 -0.73 6.96
N ASP A 50 16.89 -0.83 7.22
CA ASP A 50 17.60 -2.10 7.43
C ASP A 50 17.35 -3.16 6.34
N GLY A 51 17.22 -2.72 5.08
CA GLY A 51 16.96 -3.57 3.92
C GLY A 51 15.50 -3.95 3.70
N TYR A 52 14.57 -3.43 4.52
CA TYR A 52 13.13 -3.63 4.36
C TYR A 52 12.50 -2.37 3.77
N TYR A 53 11.55 -2.56 2.86
CA TYR A 53 10.62 -1.51 2.46
C TYR A 53 9.57 -1.35 3.57
N VAL A 54 9.51 -0.15 4.15
CA VAL A 54 8.64 0.16 5.29
C VAL A 54 7.67 1.27 4.93
N ILE A 55 6.40 1.05 5.26
CA ILE A 55 5.34 2.06 5.21
C ILE A 55 5.05 2.49 6.65
N THR A 56 5.16 3.80 6.90
CA THR A 56 4.64 4.47 8.10
C THR A 56 3.50 5.40 7.71
N SER A 57 2.70 5.82 8.67
CA SER A 57 1.66 6.83 8.45
C SER A 57 1.61 7.85 9.58
N SER A 58 1.40 9.12 9.23
CA SER A 58 1.06 10.19 10.15
C SER A 58 -0.40 10.60 9.91
N GLN A 59 -1.13 10.84 11.00
CA GLN A 59 -2.48 11.39 10.95
C GLN A 59 -2.43 12.80 11.52
N ARG A 60 -2.88 13.81 10.75
CA ARG A 60 -2.94 15.22 11.15
C ARG A 60 -1.62 15.73 11.74
N MET A 61 -0.51 15.38 11.08
CA MET A 61 0.86 15.75 11.47
C MET A 61 1.32 15.19 12.84
N ASP A 62 0.64 14.18 13.37
CA ASP A 62 1.09 13.44 14.55
C ASP A 62 2.31 12.56 14.23
N ALA A 63 2.91 11.96 15.25
CA ALA A 63 4.02 11.03 15.12
C ALA A 63 3.70 9.90 14.12
N GLU A 64 4.72 9.51 13.36
CA GLU A 64 4.60 8.41 12.40
C GLU A 64 4.41 7.08 13.12
N ASN A 65 3.42 6.32 12.68
CA ASN A 65 3.13 4.97 13.18
C ASN A 65 3.47 3.93 12.11
N PHE A 66 4.04 2.80 12.52
CA PHE A 66 4.31 1.68 11.63
C PHE A 66 3.01 1.12 11.02
N HIS A 67 3.04 0.87 9.71
CA HIS A 67 1.89 0.36 8.97
C HIS A 67 2.16 -1.00 8.32
N PHE A 68 3.27 -1.13 7.60
CA PHE A 68 3.61 -2.34 6.84
C PHE A 68 5.12 -2.43 6.59
N GLY A 69 5.66 -3.63 6.50
CA GLY A 69 7.08 -3.87 6.21
C GLY A 69 7.26 -5.13 5.38
N THR A 70 8.12 -5.08 4.37
CA THR A 70 8.40 -6.22 3.48
C THR A 70 9.80 -6.14 2.88
N VAL A 71 10.36 -7.29 2.50
CA VAL A 71 11.64 -7.38 1.78
C VAL A 71 11.51 -7.17 0.27
N SER A 72 10.28 -7.07 -0.25
CA SER A 72 10.02 -7.05 -1.69
C SER A 72 9.14 -5.87 -2.09
N MET A 73 9.64 -5.07 -3.02
CA MET A 73 8.89 -3.97 -3.64
C MET A 73 7.60 -4.47 -4.30
N ALA A 74 7.64 -5.62 -4.98
CA ALA A 74 6.45 -6.20 -5.61
C ALA A 74 5.34 -6.54 -4.58
N ILE A 75 5.71 -6.97 -3.37
CA ILE A 75 4.75 -7.21 -2.28
C ILE A 75 4.21 -5.88 -1.74
N LEU A 76 5.07 -4.87 -1.61
CA LEU A 76 4.67 -3.53 -1.19
C LEU A 76 3.62 -2.94 -2.15
N GLU A 77 3.88 -2.98 -3.45
CA GLU A 77 2.94 -2.44 -4.44
C GLU A 77 1.60 -3.19 -4.42
N ARG A 78 1.64 -4.52 -4.35
CA ARG A 78 0.44 -5.36 -4.19
C ARG A 78 -0.37 -5.00 -2.95
N TYR A 79 0.31 -4.75 -1.83
CA TYR A 79 -0.34 -4.27 -0.62
C TYR A 79 -1.05 -2.93 -0.87
N LEU A 80 -0.41 -1.99 -1.57
CA LEU A 80 -0.98 -0.66 -1.86
C LEU A 80 -2.19 -0.72 -2.82
N TYR A 81 -2.16 -1.57 -3.85
CA TYR A 81 -3.34 -1.84 -4.68
C TYR A 81 -4.53 -2.26 -3.83
N GLY A 82 -4.31 -3.24 -2.96
CA GLY A 82 -5.31 -3.73 -2.02
C GLY A 82 -5.74 -2.66 -1.02
N ARG A 83 -4.82 -1.86 -0.48
CA ARG A 83 -5.08 -0.81 0.51
C ARG A 83 -6.03 0.25 -0.05
N PHE A 84 -5.73 0.78 -1.23
CA PHE A 84 -6.48 1.91 -1.82
C PHE A 84 -7.65 1.51 -2.71
N GLY A 85 -7.78 0.24 -3.08
CA GLY A 85 -8.90 -0.20 -3.91
C GLY A 85 -10.28 -0.04 -3.27
N GLY A 86 -10.37 0.05 -1.95
CA GLY A 86 -11.62 0.43 -1.28
C GLY A 86 -12.04 1.86 -1.60
N SER A 87 -11.08 2.79 -1.60
CA SER A 87 -11.30 4.19 -1.95
C SER A 87 -11.67 4.35 -3.41
N VAL A 88 -10.97 3.66 -4.33
CA VAL A 88 -11.34 3.62 -5.76
C VAL A 88 -12.80 3.22 -5.93
N ARG A 89 -13.22 2.09 -5.35
CA ARG A 89 -14.62 1.64 -5.43
C ARG A 89 -15.60 2.66 -4.87
N SER A 90 -15.27 3.28 -3.73
CA SER A 90 -16.11 4.30 -3.11
C SER A 90 -16.29 5.52 -4.02
N ILE A 91 -15.23 5.97 -4.69
CA ILE A 91 -15.28 7.12 -5.62
C ILE A 91 -16.19 6.82 -6.81
N TYR A 92 -16.17 5.58 -7.32
CA TYR A 92 -17.04 5.14 -8.42
C TYR A 92 -18.43 4.67 -7.99
N GLY A 93 -18.81 4.84 -6.70
CA GLY A 93 -20.13 4.43 -6.20
C GLY A 93 -20.36 2.92 -6.20
N LEU A 94 -19.30 2.11 -6.29
CA LEU A 94 -19.39 0.66 -6.31
C LEU A 94 -19.58 0.10 -4.90
N GLN A 95 -20.30 -1.01 -4.80
CA GLN A 95 -20.54 -1.68 -3.51
C GLN A 95 -19.24 -2.12 -2.84
N ARG A 96 -19.21 -2.05 -1.50
CA ARG A 96 -18.06 -2.48 -0.70
C ARG A 96 -17.89 -4.00 -0.79
N VAL A 97 -16.72 -4.45 -1.22
CA VAL A 97 -16.36 -5.87 -1.25
C VAL A 97 -15.72 -6.27 0.08
N ARG A 98 -16.14 -7.42 0.62
CA ARG A 98 -15.52 -8.02 1.80
C ARG A 98 -14.22 -8.71 1.39
N LYS A 99 -13.09 -8.17 1.87
CA LYS A 99 -11.76 -8.76 1.65
C LYS A 99 -11.57 -9.97 2.57
N PRO A 100 -10.98 -11.08 2.10
CA PRO A 100 -10.59 -12.17 3.01
C PRO A 100 -9.51 -11.66 3.96
N PHE A 101 -9.76 -11.79 5.26
CA PHE A 101 -8.81 -11.38 6.31
C PHE A 101 -8.43 -12.53 7.24
N PHE A 102 -9.00 -13.71 7.00
CA PHE A 102 -8.59 -14.97 7.61
C PHE A 102 -7.98 -15.86 6.53
N LEU A 103 -6.89 -16.53 6.88
CA LEU A 103 -6.39 -17.63 6.06
C LEU A 103 -7.39 -18.78 6.16
N PRO A 104 -7.93 -19.28 5.04
CA PRO A 104 -8.60 -20.56 5.05
C PRO A 104 -7.62 -21.62 5.56
N THR A 105 -8.09 -22.58 6.36
CA THR A 105 -7.30 -23.69 6.93
C THR A 105 -6.49 -24.48 5.88
N ASN A 106 -6.81 -24.31 4.59
CA ASN A 106 -6.24 -25.03 3.45
C ASN A 106 -5.18 -24.23 2.68
N TYR A 107 -4.85 -23.00 3.09
CA TYR A 107 -3.85 -22.17 2.40
C TYR A 107 -2.41 -22.57 2.79
N LYS A 108 -1.84 -23.52 2.05
CA LYS A 108 -0.53 -24.14 2.34
C LYS A 108 0.71 -23.26 2.13
N ARG A 109 0.57 -21.99 1.70
CA ARG A 109 1.70 -21.12 1.32
C ARG A 109 1.97 -19.92 2.22
N ALA A 110 1.18 -19.69 3.26
CA ALA A 110 1.41 -18.59 4.21
C ALA A 110 1.99 -19.15 5.51
N ILE A 111 3.28 -18.89 5.75
CA ILE A 111 3.85 -19.03 7.10
C ILE A 111 3.60 -17.70 7.81
N VAL A 112 2.66 -17.68 8.76
CA VAL A 112 2.46 -16.55 9.65
C VAL A 112 3.47 -16.69 10.78
N SER A 113 4.58 -15.98 10.68
CA SER A 113 5.55 -15.83 11.78
C SER A 113 5.30 -14.49 12.46
N PRO A 114 5.53 -14.36 13.79
CA PRO A 114 5.47 -13.07 14.47
C PRO A 114 6.43 -12.01 13.88
N ARG A 115 7.40 -12.41 13.03
CA ARG A 115 8.30 -11.50 12.30
C ARG A 115 7.95 -11.27 10.83
N LEU A 116 6.99 -12.00 10.24
CA LEU A 116 6.73 -11.97 8.81
C LEU A 116 5.22 -12.08 8.52
N PHE A 117 4.58 -10.95 8.24
CA PHE A 117 3.21 -10.90 7.73
C PHE A 117 3.24 -10.96 6.19
N LEU A 118 3.03 -12.17 5.65
CA LEU A 118 2.83 -12.40 4.21
C LEU A 118 1.33 -12.44 3.90
N LEU A 119 0.85 -11.51 3.06
CA LEU A 119 -0.54 -11.47 2.61
C LEU A 119 -0.64 -11.97 1.15
N VAL A 120 -1.57 -12.89 0.92
CA VAL A 120 -1.87 -13.49 -0.39
C VAL A 120 -2.66 -12.47 -1.23
N VAL A 121 -2.05 -11.91 -2.27
CA VAL A 121 -2.69 -10.88 -3.12
C VAL A 121 -3.05 -11.37 -4.53
N ASN A 122 -2.65 -12.57 -4.94
CA ASN A 122 -2.77 -12.99 -6.34
C ASN A 122 -4.21 -13.16 -6.85
N GLU A 123 -5.17 -13.52 -5.98
CA GLU A 123 -6.58 -13.65 -6.37
C GLU A 123 -7.37 -12.32 -6.26
N MET A 124 -6.89 -11.34 -5.49
CA MET A 124 -7.66 -10.08 -5.28
C MET A 124 -7.65 -9.16 -6.50
N LEU A 125 -6.55 -9.10 -7.25
CA LEU A 125 -6.48 -8.34 -8.51
C LEU A 125 -7.45 -8.91 -9.56
N PHE A 126 -7.61 -10.23 -9.60
CA PHE A 126 -8.55 -10.91 -10.49
C PHE A 126 -10.00 -10.53 -10.19
N TRP A 127 -10.41 -10.48 -8.92
CA TRP A 127 -11.75 -10.04 -8.53
C TRP A 127 -11.97 -8.52 -8.62
N MET A 128 -10.90 -7.70 -8.60
CA MET A 128 -11.01 -6.24 -8.71
C MET A 128 -11.19 -5.75 -10.15
N LEU A 129 -10.86 -6.57 -11.15
CA LEU A 129 -10.90 -6.21 -12.58
C LEU A 129 -12.09 -6.82 -13.37
N LEU A 130 -12.85 -7.75 -12.80
CA LEU A 130 -13.81 -8.59 -13.53
C LEU A 130 -15.28 -8.11 -13.55
N GLU A 131 -15.60 -6.93 -13.00
CA GLU A 131 -16.96 -6.35 -13.04
C GLU A 131 -16.99 -5.02 -13.83
N ARG A 132 -16.46 -5.02 -15.05
CA ARG A 132 -16.74 -3.97 -16.06
C ARG A 132 -17.83 -4.42 -17.02
#